data_AF-A0A818M5M6-F1
#
_entry.id   AF-A0A818M5M6-F1
#
_cell.length_a   1.000
_cell.length_b   1.000
_cell.length_c   1.000
_cell.angle_alpha   90.00
_cell.angle_beta   90.00
_cell.angle_gamma   90.00
#
_symmetry.space_group_name_H-M   'P 1'
#
loop_
_entity.id
_entity.type
_entity.pdbx_description
1 polymer ?
#
loop_
_entity_poly.entity_id
_entity_poly.type
_entity_poly.pdbx_seq_one_letter_code
_entity_poly.pdbx_strand_id
1 'polypeptide(L)'
;MDCSNFFLGDLSGPFDKAPSRWDELKQTVSIVVDIASVLDPDGVDVYFLNREPMFHVRNSSELIPVFALPPAGPTPIVPVLRRVLHDKQNEIEERKLLILLATDGVPTDNQGHRDIRSFEYVLKHERKPINRIPVTIIACTDDDDCIGYLNDWDKKIPNLDVVDDYRNEKREIQARQGKQFPFSFGDYVVKILMGGVDSWFDDLDEKKVMTDGYGRTTASADSNRKKWHCIIL
;
A
#
# COMPACT_ATOMS: atom_id res chain seq x y z
N MET A 1 0.59 3.69 -32.98
CA MET A 1 2.00 3.48 -32.56
C MET A 1 2.18 4.45 -31.41
N ASP A 2 1.98 4.07 -30.15
CA ASP A 2 2.61 2.94 -29.45
C ASP A 2 1.58 2.20 -28.57
N CYS A 3 1.66 0.87 -28.53
CA CYS A 3 0.91 0.03 -27.59
C CYS A 3 1.90 -0.48 -26.55
N SER A 4 1.97 0.22 -25.42
CA SER A 4 2.82 -0.14 -24.28
C SER A 4 2.10 -1.23 -23.47
N ASN A 5 2.57 -2.47 -23.60
CA ASN A 5 2.01 -3.65 -22.97
C ASN A 5 2.42 -3.76 -21.48
N PHE A 6 1.41 -3.81 -20.59
CA PHE A 6 1.50 -4.11 -19.14
C PHE A 6 1.78 -5.61 -18.92
N PHE A 7 2.83 -6.00 -18.18
CA PHE A 7 3.07 -7.40 -17.77
C PHE A 7 3.92 -7.53 -16.48
N LEU A 8 3.29 -8.00 -15.40
CA LEU A 8 3.94 -8.50 -14.19
C LEU A 8 4.22 -10.01 -14.37
N GLY A 9 5.45 -10.37 -14.72
CA GLY A 9 5.88 -11.76 -14.83
C GLY A 9 5.56 -12.41 -16.19
N ASP A 10 6.61 -12.90 -16.83
CA ASP A 10 6.59 -13.68 -18.07
C ASP A 10 6.02 -15.09 -17.84
N LEU A 11 4.73 -15.18 -17.51
CA LEU A 11 3.98 -16.45 -17.44
C LEU A 11 2.79 -16.48 -18.41
N SER A 12 2.51 -15.38 -19.08
CA SER A 12 1.45 -15.24 -20.06
C SER A 12 2.06 -15.38 -21.45
N GLY A 13 1.56 -16.32 -22.25
CA GLY A 13 2.03 -16.50 -23.63
C GLY A 13 1.84 -15.23 -24.47
N PRO A 14 2.49 -15.12 -25.64
CA PRO A 14 2.41 -13.93 -26.51
C PRO A 14 0.99 -13.58 -27.03
N PHE A 15 -0.04 -14.32 -26.62
CA PHE A 15 -1.44 -14.15 -27.00
C PHE A 15 -2.38 -13.90 -25.82
N ASP A 16 -1.87 -13.90 -24.60
CA ASP A 16 -2.68 -13.63 -23.41
C ASP A 16 -2.97 -12.13 -23.28
N LYS A 17 -4.19 -11.80 -22.86
CA LYS A 17 -4.60 -10.43 -22.63
C LYS A 17 -3.75 -9.84 -21.51
N ALA A 18 -3.12 -8.69 -21.76
CA ALA A 18 -2.41 -7.94 -20.73
C ALA A 18 -3.35 -7.72 -19.53
N PRO A 19 -2.88 -7.98 -18.28
CA PRO A 19 -3.68 -7.76 -17.09
C PRO A 19 -4.14 -6.30 -17.00
N SER A 20 -5.37 -6.09 -16.53
CA SER A 20 -5.86 -4.73 -16.24
C SER A 20 -5.30 -4.22 -14.91
N ARG A 21 -5.36 -2.90 -14.66
CA ARG A 21 -5.05 -2.29 -13.35
C ARG A 21 -5.80 -2.98 -12.19
N TRP A 22 -7.05 -3.39 -12.45
CA TRP A 22 -7.84 -4.16 -11.51
C TRP A 22 -7.27 -5.56 -11.26
N ASP A 23 -6.70 -6.22 -12.27
CA ASP A 23 -6.06 -7.53 -12.11
C ASP A 23 -4.77 -7.44 -11.28
N GLU A 24 -3.96 -6.40 -11.51
CA GLU A 24 -2.74 -6.15 -10.74
C GLU A 24 -3.04 -5.81 -9.27
N LEU A 25 -4.07 -5.00 -9.03
CA LEU A 25 -4.57 -4.71 -7.68
C LEU A 25 -5.01 -6.00 -6.97
N LYS A 26 -5.87 -6.81 -7.61
CA LYS A 26 -6.34 -8.08 -7.04
C LYS A 26 -5.18 -9.00 -6.68
N GLN A 27 -4.20 -9.12 -7.56
CA GLN A 27 -3.01 -9.96 -7.31
C GLN A 27 -2.19 -9.42 -6.14
N THR A 28 -1.92 -8.12 -6.12
CA THR A 28 -1.13 -7.47 -5.06
C THR A 28 -1.82 -7.62 -3.70
N VAL A 29 -3.11 -7.28 -3.62
CA VAL A 29 -3.91 -7.40 -2.39
C VAL A 29 -3.99 -8.87 -1.93
N SER A 30 -4.14 -9.82 -2.84
CA SER A 30 -4.17 -11.26 -2.50
C SER A 30 -2.87 -11.69 -1.81
N ILE A 31 -1.73 -11.33 -2.37
CA ILE A 31 -0.41 -11.69 -1.80
C ILE A 31 -0.20 -10.99 -0.46
N VAL A 32 -0.56 -9.71 -0.37
CA VAL A 32 -0.48 -8.93 0.87
C VAL A 32 -1.32 -9.55 1.96
N VAL A 33 -2.56 -9.99 1.69
CA VAL A 33 -3.43 -10.65 2.68
C VAL A 33 -2.81 -11.98 3.15
N ASP A 34 -2.31 -12.80 2.23
CA ASP A 34 -1.70 -14.09 2.60
C ASP A 34 -0.46 -13.90 3.48
N ILE A 35 0.33 -12.85 3.26
CA ILE A 35 1.50 -12.55 4.11
C ILE A 35 1.08 -11.89 5.43
N ALA A 36 0.22 -10.86 5.37
CA ALA A 36 -0.18 -10.09 6.54
C ALA A 36 -0.98 -10.93 7.54
N SER A 37 -1.77 -11.89 7.07
CA SER A 37 -2.50 -12.84 7.94
C SER A 37 -1.57 -13.83 8.67
N VAL A 38 -0.34 -14.04 8.19
CA VAL A 38 0.69 -14.78 8.95
C VAL A 38 1.26 -13.91 10.09
N LEU A 39 1.28 -12.59 9.89
CA LEU A 39 1.78 -11.62 10.88
C LEU A 39 0.72 -11.26 11.94
N ASP A 40 -0.56 -11.27 11.57
CA ASP A 40 -1.70 -11.10 12.49
C ASP A 40 -2.53 -12.38 12.60
N PRO A 41 -2.43 -13.15 13.71
CA PRO A 41 -3.24 -14.33 13.94
C PRO A 41 -4.76 -14.10 13.92
N ASP A 42 -5.20 -12.86 14.16
CA ASP A 42 -6.61 -12.48 14.14
C ASP A 42 -7.11 -12.26 12.70
N GLY A 43 -6.21 -12.26 11.71
CA GLY A 43 -6.50 -11.95 10.31
C GLY A 43 -6.34 -10.47 9.98
N VAL A 44 -6.66 -10.13 8.74
CA VAL A 44 -6.58 -8.78 8.16
C VAL A 44 -7.99 -8.27 7.92
N ASP A 45 -8.23 -6.99 8.17
CA ASP A 45 -9.52 -6.39 7.82
C ASP A 45 -9.42 -5.66 6.49
N VAL A 46 -10.40 -5.85 5.63
CA VAL A 46 -10.46 -5.25 4.29
C VAL A 46 -11.67 -4.35 4.22
N TYR A 47 -11.43 -3.06 4.16
CA TYR A 47 -12.47 -2.05 3.98
C TYR A 47 -12.53 -1.69 2.50
N PHE A 48 -13.74 -1.52 1.98
CA PHE A 48 -13.94 -1.09 0.61
C PHE A 48 -14.50 0.33 0.60
N LEU A 49 -14.17 1.10 -0.44
CA LEU A 49 -14.67 2.47 -0.58
C LEU A 49 -16.20 2.53 -0.73
N ASN A 50 -16.78 1.61 -1.51
CA ASN A 50 -18.19 1.64 -1.90
C ASN A 50 -18.95 0.35 -1.53
N ARG A 51 -18.45 -0.42 -0.55
CA ARG A 51 -19.05 -1.69 -0.09
C ARG A 51 -18.79 -1.91 1.39
N GLU A 52 -19.51 -2.87 1.98
CA GLU A 52 -19.27 -3.26 3.36
C GLU A 52 -17.89 -3.93 3.53
N PRO A 53 -17.21 -3.69 4.67
CA PRO A 53 -15.92 -4.29 4.96
C PRO A 53 -16.04 -5.80 5.20
N MET A 54 -14.92 -6.48 5.00
CA MET A 54 -14.68 -7.85 5.45
C MET A 54 -13.71 -7.82 6.62
N PHE A 55 -14.00 -8.59 7.67
CA PHE A 55 -13.18 -8.66 8.87
C PHE A 55 -12.53 -10.04 9.02
N HIS A 56 -11.36 -10.07 9.64
CA HIS A 56 -10.64 -11.30 9.98
C HIS A 56 -10.33 -12.19 8.77
N VAL A 57 -10.02 -11.58 7.63
CA VAL A 57 -9.62 -12.29 6.41
C VAL A 57 -8.30 -12.99 6.65
N ARG A 58 -8.24 -14.31 6.46
CA ARG A 58 -7.05 -15.12 6.76
C ARG A 58 -6.32 -15.65 5.55
N ASN A 59 -6.94 -15.54 4.37
CA ASN A 59 -6.32 -15.95 3.12
C ASN A 59 -7.00 -15.26 1.94
N SER A 60 -6.26 -15.13 0.84
CA SER A 60 -6.68 -14.47 -0.39
C SER A 60 -7.89 -15.13 -1.07
N SER A 61 -8.14 -16.43 -0.83
CA SER A 61 -9.28 -17.12 -1.46
C SER A 61 -10.63 -16.56 -1.01
N GLU A 62 -10.68 -15.96 0.19
CA GLU A 62 -11.86 -15.28 0.72
C GLU A 62 -12.20 -13.99 -0.07
N LEU A 63 -11.22 -13.38 -0.75
CA LEU A 63 -11.43 -12.17 -1.55
C LEU A 63 -11.99 -12.44 -2.94
N ILE A 64 -11.84 -13.67 -3.46
CA ILE A 64 -12.24 -14.04 -4.82
C ILE A 64 -13.70 -13.66 -5.12
N PRO A 65 -14.69 -13.99 -4.26
CA PRO A 65 -16.08 -13.64 -4.54
C PRO A 65 -16.33 -12.13 -4.57
N VAL A 66 -15.63 -11.37 -3.74
CA VAL A 66 -15.81 -9.91 -3.65
C VAL A 66 -15.16 -9.20 -4.85
N PHE A 67 -14.03 -9.70 -5.30
CA PHE A 67 -13.34 -9.20 -6.49
C PHE A 67 -13.99 -9.59 -7.81
N ALA A 68 -14.98 -10.49 -7.81
CA ALA A 68 -15.80 -10.77 -8.97
C ALA A 68 -16.64 -9.55 -9.40
N LEU A 69 -16.96 -8.66 -8.46
CA LEU A 69 -17.62 -7.39 -8.74
C LEU A 69 -16.55 -6.29 -8.91
N PRO A 70 -16.45 -5.63 -10.09
CA PRO A 70 -15.49 -4.55 -10.30
C PRO A 70 -15.86 -3.29 -9.49
N PRO A 71 -14.87 -2.45 -9.13
CA PRO A 71 -15.12 -1.22 -8.40
C PRO A 71 -16.02 -0.28 -9.22
N ALA A 72 -16.87 0.48 -8.53
CA ALA A 72 -17.78 1.44 -9.12
C ALA A 72 -18.14 2.53 -8.10
N GLY A 73 -18.52 3.71 -8.58
CA GLY A 73 -18.90 4.85 -7.75
C GLY A 73 -17.77 5.87 -7.55
N PRO A 74 -17.94 6.82 -6.61
CA PRO A 74 -16.91 7.78 -6.25
C PRO A 74 -15.74 7.12 -5.50
N THR A 75 -14.77 7.91 -5.06
CA THR A 75 -13.55 7.51 -4.33
C THR A 75 -13.56 8.09 -2.90
N PRO A 76 -14.50 7.68 -2.02
CA PRO A 76 -14.70 8.26 -0.69
C PRO A 76 -13.66 7.79 0.35
N ILE A 77 -12.37 8.02 0.07
CA ILE A 77 -11.25 7.64 0.94
C ILE A 77 -11.39 8.28 2.33
N VAL A 78 -11.75 9.56 2.40
CA VAL A 78 -11.82 10.33 3.66
C VAL A 78 -12.79 9.73 4.68
N PRO A 79 -14.08 9.51 4.36
CA PRO A 79 -15.00 8.91 5.33
C PRO A 79 -14.62 7.46 5.69
N VAL A 80 -14.08 6.67 4.76
CA VAL A 80 -13.66 5.29 5.05
C VAL A 80 -12.43 5.25 5.95
N LEU A 81 -11.43 6.10 5.71
CA LEU A 81 -10.25 6.19 6.58
C LEU A 81 -10.64 6.64 8.00
N ARG A 82 -11.56 7.61 8.13
CA ARG A 82 -12.10 8.01 9.44
C ARG A 82 -12.84 6.86 10.13
N ARG A 83 -13.63 6.07 9.39
CA ARG A 83 -14.28 4.86 9.90
C ARG A 83 -13.25 3.87 10.44
N VAL A 84 -12.19 3.58 9.68
CA VAL A 84 -11.11 2.69 10.13
C VAL A 84 -10.46 3.18 11.42
N LEU A 85 -10.07 4.45 11.48
CA LEU A 85 -9.44 5.02 12.67
C LEU A 85 -10.37 4.97 13.90
N HIS A 86 -11.68 5.12 13.70
CA HIS A 86 -12.68 5.00 14.75
C HIS A 86 -12.89 3.56 15.21
N ASP A 87 -13.12 2.64 14.26
CA ASP A 87 -13.38 1.22 14.54
C ASP A 87 -12.18 0.58 15.28
N LYS A 88 -10.97 1.04 14.98
CA LYS A 88 -9.70 0.49 15.50
C LYS A 88 -9.09 1.27 16.66
N GLN A 89 -9.76 2.29 17.17
CA GLN A 89 -9.23 3.15 18.23
C GLN A 89 -8.71 2.37 19.44
N ASN A 90 -9.44 1.34 19.88
CA ASN A 90 -9.06 0.51 21.03
C ASN A 90 -7.86 -0.40 20.70
N GLU A 91 -7.82 -0.96 19.49
CA GLU A 91 -6.75 -1.85 19.06
C GLU A 91 -5.42 -1.10 18.91
N ILE A 92 -5.47 0.17 18.49
CA ILE A 92 -4.29 1.03 18.34
C ILE A 92 -3.57 1.23 19.69
N GLU A 93 -4.27 1.18 20.83
CA GLU A 93 -3.64 1.26 22.15
C GLU A 93 -2.81 0.01 22.46
N GLU A 94 -3.31 -1.16 22.08
CA GLU A 94 -2.70 -2.46 22.39
C GLU A 94 -1.63 -2.87 21.38
N ARG A 95 -1.91 -2.70 20.09
CA ARG A 95 -1.06 -3.08 18.95
C ARG A 95 -0.87 -1.93 17.97
N LYS A 96 0.08 -2.07 17.04
CA LYS A 96 0.23 -1.10 15.96
C LYS A 96 -0.74 -1.43 14.83
N LEU A 97 -1.22 -0.42 14.10
CA LEU A 97 -2.15 -0.54 12.98
C LEU A 97 -1.44 -0.15 11.68
N LEU A 98 -1.12 -1.11 10.83
CA LEU A 98 -0.64 -0.85 9.48
C LEU A 98 -1.85 -0.66 8.55
N ILE A 99 -1.93 0.48 7.88
CA ILE A 99 -2.96 0.74 6.86
C ILE A 99 -2.30 0.69 5.49
N LEU A 100 -2.78 -0.19 4.63
CA LEU A 100 -2.42 -0.28 3.23
C LEU A 100 -3.60 0.27 2.43
N LEU A 101 -3.41 1.37 1.71
CA LEU A 101 -4.48 2.02 0.96
C LEU A 101 -4.18 1.90 -0.52
N ALA A 102 -4.98 1.13 -1.25
CA ALA A 102 -4.79 0.93 -2.68
C ALA A 102 -5.80 1.77 -3.48
N THR A 103 -5.30 2.68 -4.32
CA THR A 103 -6.15 3.61 -5.09
C THR A 103 -5.57 3.90 -6.46
N ASP A 104 -6.43 4.04 -7.47
CA ASP A 104 -6.07 4.44 -8.83
C ASP A 104 -6.47 5.88 -9.16
N GLY A 105 -6.95 6.64 -8.18
CA GLY A 105 -7.54 7.95 -8.43
C GLY A 105 -7.55 8.91 -7.25
N VAL A 106 -8.07 10.10 -7.54
CA VAL A 106 -8.17 11.22 -6.60
C VAL A 106 -9.29 10.96 -5.58
N PRO A 107 -9.08 11.18 -4.26
CA PRO A 107 -10.15 11.13 -3.28
C PRO A 107 -11.28 12.08 -3.66
N THR A 108 -12.53 11.62 -3.53
CA THR A 108 -13.72 12.42 -3.83
C THR A 108 -14.76 12.30 -2.71
N ASP A 109 -15.63 13.30 -2.60
CA ASP A 109 -16.83 13.20 -1.77
C ASP A 109 -17.90 12.30 -2.43
N ASN A 110 -19.04 12.12 -1.74
CA ASN A 110 -20.14 11.31 -2.27
C ASN A 110 -20.80 11.91 -3.53
N GLN A 111 -20.47 13.14 -3.91
CA GLN A 111 -20.94 13.81 -5.12
C GLN A 111 -19.89 13.73 -6.25
N GLY A 112 -18.72 13.16 -6.00
CA GLY A 112 -17.63 13.04 -6.97
C GLY A 112 -16.71 14.27 -7.03
N HIS A 113 -16.83 15.24 -6.11
CA HIS A 113 -15.91 16.38 -6.05
C HIS A 113 -14.60 16.01 -5.39
N ARG A 114 -13.47 16.46 -5.93
CA ARG A 114 -12.12 16.19 -5.40
C ARG A 114 -11.98 16.68 -3.96
N ASP A 115 -11.48 15.83 -3.07
CA ASP A 115 -11.33 16.08 -1.64
C ASP A 115 -9.92 15.76 -1.10
N ILE A 116 -8.90 16.18 -1.85
CA ILE A 116 -7.47 15.98 -1.50
C ILE A 116 -7.13 16.64 -0.16
N ARG A 117 -7.68 17.83 0.12
CA ARG A 117 -7.35 18.60 1.34
C ARG A 117 -7.83 17.90 2.60
N SER A 118 -9.03 17.31 2.58
CA SER A 118 -9.52 16.58 3.75
C SER A 118 -8.74 15.27 3.93
N PHE A 119 -8.33 14.62 2.84
CA PHE A 119 -7.47 13.44 2.93
C PHE A 119 -6.13 13.76 3.58
N GLU A 120 -5.47 14.83 3.16
CA GLU A 120 -4.24 15.34 3.79
C GLU A 120 -4.45 15.62 5.29
N TYR A 121 -5.56 16.29 5.61
CA TYR A 121 -5.90 16.65 6.97
C TYR A 121 -6.04 15.42 7.86
N VAL A 122 -6.72 14.36 7.38
CA VAL A 122 -6.86 13.10 8.14
C VAL A 122 -5.48 12.48 8.40
N LEU A 123 -4.63 12.38 7.37
CA LEU A 123 -3.29 11.78 7.49
C LEU A 123 -2.36 12.55 8.45
N LYS A 124 -2.47 13.89 8.50
CA LYS A 124 -1.63 14.75 9.34
C LYS A 124 -2.16 14.99 10.75
N HIS A 125 -3.48 15.05 10.92
CA HIS A 125 -4.08 15.61 12.13
C HIS A 125 -5.03 14.67 12.87
N GLU A 126 -5.67 13.72 12.18
CA GLU A 126 -6.61 12.77 12.78
C GLU A 126 -5.99 11.39 13.00
N ARG A 127 -5.05 10.97 12.15
CA ARG A 127 -4.25 9.74 12.32
C ARG A 127 -3.34 9.84 13.54
N LYS A 128 -3.83 9.41 14.70
CA LYS A 128 -3.12 9.50 15.99
C LYS A 128 -3.25 8.22 16.83
N PRO A 129 -2.17 7.80 17.52
CA PRO A 129 -0.82 8.39 17.47
C PRO A 129 -0.05 7.94 16.23
N ILE A 130 0.59 8.88 15.53
CA ILE A 130 1.20 8.68 14.20
C ILE A 130 2.28 7.58 14.15
N ASN A 131 2.99 7.35 15.25
CA ASN A 131 4.02 6.32 15.39
C ASN A 131 3.47 4.89 15.54
N ARG A 132 2.16 4.75 15.72
CA ARG A 132 1.48 3.46 15.81
C ARG A 132 0.59 3.16 14.61
N ILE A 133 0.42 4.12 13.70
CA ILE A 133 -0.45 4.01 12.53
C ILE A 133 0.34 4.33 11.25
N PRO A 134 1.35 3.53 10.87
CA PRO A 134 1.99 3.69 9.58
C PRO A 134 0.98 3.43 8.45
N VAL A 135 1.16 4.16 7.36
CA VAL A 135 0.31 4.07 6.16
C VAL A 135 1.21 3.84 4.96
N THR A 136 0.88 2.88 4.11
CA THR A 136 1.46 2.77 2.77
C THR A 136 0.34 2.93 1.75
N ILE A 137 0.50 3.87 0.83
CA ILE A 137 -0.43 4.08 -0.27
C ILE A 137 0.11 3.35 -1.51
N ILE A 138 -0.67 2.44 -2.06
CA ILE A 138 -0.35 1.69 -3.27
C ILE A 138 -1.04 2.39 -4.44
N ALA A 139 -0.28 3.17 -5.21
CA ALA A 139 -0.78 3.91 -6.35
C ALA A 139 -0.95 2.98 -7.56
N CYS A 140 -2.19 2.75 -7.94
CA CYS A 140 -2.57 1.82 -9.01
C CYS A 140 -2.91 2.55 -10.31
N THR A 141 -2.10 3.53 -10.71
CA THR A 141 -2.32 4.35 -11.91
C THR A 141 -1.02 4.83 -12.54
N ASP A 142 -1.03 5.01 -13.86
CA ASP A 142 0.04 5.63 -14.66
C ASP A 142 -0.22 7.13 -14.92
N ASP A 143 -1.32 7.66 -14.37
CA ASP A 143 -1.67 9.07 -14.43
C ASP A 143 -1.01 9.84 -13.28
N ASP A 144 0.22 10.31 -13.53
CA ASP A 144 1.00 11.13 -12.61
C ASP A 144 0.25 12.39 -12.14
N ASP A 145 -0.65 12.96 -12.94
CA ASP A 145 -1.42 14.16 -12.57
C ASP A 145 -2.48 13.83 -11.51
N CYS A 146 -2.99 12.60 -11.51
CA CYS A 146 -3.96 12.12 -10.52
C CYS A 146 -3.32 11.85 -9.17
N ILE A 147 -2.03 11.48 -9.11
CA ILE A 147 -1.37 11.05 -7.87
C ILE A 147 -0.17 11.88 -7.45
N GLY A 148 0.28 12.87 -8.24
CA GLY A 148 1.51 13.62 -7.95
C GLY A 148 1.53 14.35 -6.60
N TYR A 149 0.37 14.60 -5.99
CA TYR A 149 0.30 15.13 -4.62
C TYR A 149 0.78 14.13 -3.56
N LEU A 150 0.69 12.82 -3.82
CA LEU A 150 1.13 11.75 -2.93
C LEU A 150 2.65 11.73 -2.78
N ASN A 151 3.40 11.86 -3.88
CA ASN A 151 4.88 11.97 -3.87
C ASN A 151 5.38 13.16 -3.05
N ASP A 152 4.54 14.18 -2.94
CA ASP A 152 4.78 15.40 -2.17
C ASP A 152 4.47 15.22 -0.67
N TRP A 153 3.56 14.29 -0.35
CA TRP A 153 3.17 13.93 1.01
C TRP A 153 4.07 12.91 1.63
N ASP A 154 4.51 11.93 0.85
CA ASP A 154 5.49 10.91 1.18
C ASP A 154 6.68 11.50 1.97
N LYS A 155 7.30 12.54 1.40
CA LYS A 155 8.43 13.29 2.00
C LYS A 155 8.10 14.12 3.24
N LYS A 156 6.83 14.43 3.49
CA LYS A 156 6.39 15.46 4.46
C LYS A 156 5.57 14.89 5.60
N ILE A 157 4.92 13.75 5.41
CA ILE A 157 4.02 13.13 6.37
C ILE A 157 4.77 11.95 7.01
N PRO A 158 5.00 11.95 8.33
CA PRO A 158 5.74 10.87 8.99
C PRO A 158 5.05 9.51 8.82
N ASN A 159 5.83 8.44 8.65
CA ASN A 159 5.33 7.06 8.55
C ASN A 159 4.23 6.92 7.48
N LEU A 160 4.44 7.60 6.35
CA LEU A 160 3.66 7.48 5.13
C LEU A 160 4.67 7.11 4.04
N ASP A 161 4.39 6.04 3.30
CA ASP A 161 5.14 5.63 2.12
C ASP A 161 4.16 5.53 0.94
N VAL A 162 4.61 5.91 -0.26
CA VAL A 162 3.82 5.84 -1.49
C VAL A 162 4.56 4.92 -2.46
N VAL A 163 3.89 3.85 -2.88
CA VAL A 163 4.47 2.81 -3.72
C VAL A 163 3.71 2.76 -5.04
N ASP A 164 4.43 2.94 -6.14
CA ASP A 164 3.90 2.80 -7.50
C ASP A 164 3.82 1.32 -7.93
N ASP A 165 3.37 1.05 -9.16
CA ASP A 165 3.45 -0.30 -9.70
C ASP A 165 4.90 -0.84 -9.69
N TYR A 166 5.03 -2.17 -9.57
CA TYR A 166 6.34 -2.84 -9.46
C TYR A 166 7.36 -2.40 -10.52
N ARG A 167 6.96 -2.14 -11.77
CA ARG A 167 7.91 -1.79 -12.82
C ARG A 167 8.39 -0.36 -12.67
N ASN A 168 7.50 0.56 -12.33
CA ASN A 168 7.84 1.95 -12.04
C ASN A 168 8.73 2.01 -10.79
N GLU A 169 8.28 1.41 -9.69
CA GLU A 169 9.02 1.31 -8.43
C GLU A 169 10.43 0.76 -8.64
N LYS A 170 10.55 -0.36 -9.37
CA LYS A 170 11.85 -0.95 -9.70
C LYS A 170 12.75 0.01 -10.49
N ARG A 171 12.18 0.75 -11.45
CA ARG A 171 12.94 1.71 -12.26
C ARG A 171 13.44 2.86 -11.39
N GLU A 172 12.64 3.34 -10.45
CA GLU A 172 13.02 4.42 -9.53
C GLU A 172 14.12 3.98 -8.56
N ILE A 173 13.95 2.81 -7.93
CA ILE A 173 14.99 2.20 -7.08
C ILE A 173 16.29 2.01 -7.88
N GLN A 174 16.22 1.48 -9.10
CA GLN A 174 17.41 1.31 -9.94
C GLN A 174 18.04 2.63 -10.38
N ALA A 175 17.25 3.70 -10.51
CA ALA A 175 17.77 5.04 -10.79
C ALA A 175 18.53 5.62 -9.58
N ARG A 176 18.14 5.28 -8.34
CA ARG A 176 18.83 5.72 -7.12
C ARG A 176 20.00 4.83 -6.69
N GLN A 177 19.76 3.52 -6.64
CA GLN A 177 20.72 2.54 -6.11
C GLN A 177 21.72 2.08 -7.17
N GLY A 178 21.31 2.12 -8.44
CA GLY A 178 22.09 1.69 -9.60
C GLY A 178 21.39 0.57 -10.39
N LYS A 179 21.64 0.51 -11.71
CA LYS A 179 20.95 -0.40 -12.65
C LYS A 179 21.05 -1.89 -12.31
N GLN A 180 22.04 -2.29 -11.52
CA GLN A 180 22.26 -3.69 -11.11
C GLN A 180 21.72 -3.99 -9.70
N PHE A 181 21.09 -3.02 -9.04
CA PHE A 181 20.51 -3.24 -7.72
C PHE A 181 19.44 -4.34 -7.81
N PRO A 182 19.56 -5.41 -6.99
CA PRO A 182 18.60 -6.49 -7.00
C PRO A 182 17.30 -6.00 -6.36
N PHE A 183 16.23 -6.00 -7.15
CA PHE A 183 14.89 -5.71 -6.68
C PHE A 183 13.92 -6.62 -7.44
N SER A 184 13.42 -7.62 -6.72
CA SER A 184 12.47 -8.61 -7.18
C SER A 184 11.05 -8.21 -6.81
N PHE A 185 10.07 -8.95 -7.35
CA PHE A 185 8.68 -8.75 -6.95
C PHE A 185 8.43 -9.09 -5.47
N GLY A 186 9.21 -10.02 -4.89
CA GLY A 186 9.15 -10.29 -3.46
C GLY A 186 9.60 -9.08 -2.64
N ASP A 187 10.68 -8.42 -3.06
CA ASP A 187 11.18 -7.20 -2.40
C ASP A 187 10.17 -6.06 -2.48
N TYR A 188 9.48 -5.94 -3.62
CA TYR A 188 8.37 -5.00 -3.81
C TYR A 188 7.22 -5.22 -2.83
N VAL A 189 6.78 -6.47 -2.67
CA VAL A 189 5.73 -6.81 -1.68
C VAL A 189 6.18 -6.50 -0.26
N VAL A 190 7.46 -6.73 0.05
CA VAL A 190 8.02 -6.35 1.36
C VAL A 190 8.05 -4.83 1.52
N LYS A 191 8.42 -4.05 0.50
CA LYS A 191 8.36 -2.58 0.54
C LYS A 191 6.93 -2.11 0.83
N ILE A 192 5.91 -2.66 0.16
CA ILE A 192 4.49 -2.35 0.47
C ILE A 192 4.16 -2.53 1.96
N LEU A 193 4.66 -3.60 2.59
CA LEU A 193 4.38 -3.90 3.99
C LEU A 193 5.22 -3.07 4.97
N MET A 194 6.40 -2.62 4.55
CA MET A 194 7.43 -2.09 5.45
C MET A 194 7.80 -0.63 5.21
N GLY A 195 7.50 -0.04 4.06
CA GLY A 195 7.95 1.31 3.71
C GLY A 195 7.43 2.35 4.70
N GLY A 196 6.13 2.32 5.01
CA GLY A 196 5.57 3.21 6.05
C GLY A 196 6.04 2.89 7.47
N VAL A 197 6.66 1.73 7.69
CA VAL A 197 7.06 1.19 9.01
C VAL A 197 8.53 1.44 9.32
N ASP A 198 9.40 1.31 8.33
CA ASP A 198 10.86 1.32 8.46
C ASP A 198 11.48 2.15 7.33
N SER A 199 12.21 3.19 7.72
CA SER A 199 12.78 4.17 6.79
C SER A 199 13.78 3.55 5.81
N TRP A 200 14.38 2.39 6.11
CA TRP A 200 15.30 1.77 5.15
C TRP A 200 14.58 1.33 3.87
N PHE A 201 13.34 0.83 3.99
CA PHE A 201 12.52 0.43 2.83
C PHE A 201 11.95 1.64 2.09
N ASP A 202 11.52 2.65 2.84
CA ASP A 202 11.12 3.97 2.33
C ASP A 202 12.25 4.60 1.50
N ASP A 203 13.48 4.56 2.02
CA ASP A 203 14.64 5.22 1.41
C ASP A 203 15.11 4.61 0.06
N LEU A 204 14.62 3.43 -0.34
CA LEU A 204 15.14 2.68 -1.50
C LEU A 204 15.00 3.44 -2.83
N ASP A 205 13.96 4.24 -3.01
CA ASP A 205 13.66 5.03 -4.21
C ASP A 205 13.89 6.55 -4.00
N GLU A 206 14.11 6.96 -2.75
CA GLU A 206 14.44 8.35 -2.41
C GLU A 206 15.95 8.65 -2.43
N LYS A 207 16.76 7.78 -1.81
CA LYS A 207 18.19 8.05 -1.56
C LYS A 207 19.05 6.80 -1.59
N LYS A 208 20.35 6.97 -1.83
CA LYS A 208 21.27 5.83 -1.87
C LYS A 208 21.43 5.22 -0.47
N VAL A 209 21.01 3.97 -0.31
CA VAL A 209 21.17 3.25 0.96
C VAL A 209 22.56 2.64 1.03
N MET A 210 23.22 2.75 2.19
CA MET A 210 24.49 2.06 2.43
C MET A 210 24.19 0.57 2.56
N THR A 211 24.73 -0.23 1.65
CA THR A 211 24.81 -1.68 1.83
C THR A 211 26.12 -1.96 2.55
N ASP A 212 26.09 -1.99 3.88
CA ASP A 212 27.25 -2.51 4.61
C ASP A 212 27.45 -3.97 4.15
N GLY A 213 28.69 -4.33 3.81
CA GLY A 213 29.08 -5.62 3.19
C GLY A 213 28.80 -6.89 4.02
N TYR A 214 27.92 -6.78 5.02
CA TYR A 214 27.32 -7.84 5.80
C TYR A 214 25.92 -7.33 6.15
N GLY A 215 24.87 -7.93 5.58
CA GLY A 215 23.46 -7.48 5.69
C GLY A 215 22.91 -7.41 7.13
N ARG A 216 23.33 -6.38 7.86
CA ARG A 216 22.81 -5.98 9.16
C ARG A 216 22.69 -4.47 9.18
N THR A 217 21.55 -3.98 8.72
CA THR A 217 21.01 -2.74 9.28
C THR A 217 20.73 -3.03 10.76
N THR A 218 21.30 -2.24 11.67
CA THR A 218 20.98 -2.34 13.09
C THR A 218 19.57 -1.77 13.29
N ALA A 219 18.56 -2.55 12.92
CA ALA A 219 17.24 -2.37 13.49
C ALA A 219 17.41 -2.52 15.00
N SER A 220 17.26 -1.42 15.74
CA SER A 220 17.13 -1.45 17.19
C SER A 220 15.98 -2.40 17.50
N ALA A 221 16.31 -3.61 17.94
CA ALA A 221 15.32 -4.62 18.30
C ALA A 221 14.59 -4.14 19.55
N ASP A 222 13.49 -3.41 19.35
CA ASP A 222 12.49 -3.19 20.39
C ASP A 222 11.92 -4.59 20.72
N SER A 223 12.46 -5.18 21.81
CA SER A 223 12.24 -6.57 22.24
C SER A 223 10.81 -6.93 22.63
N ASN A 224 9.84 -6.04 22.39
CA ASN A 224 8.43 -6.39 22.43
C ASN A 224 8.00 -6.79 21.03
N ARG A 225 7.68 -8.09 20.83
CA ARG A 225 6.87 -8.55 19.68
C ARG A 225 5.49 -7.89 19.76
N LYS A 226 5.40 -6.62 19.37
CA LYS A 226 4.16 -5.89 19.28
C LYS A 226 3.43 -6.46 18.08
N LYS A 227 2.25 -7.03 18.34
CA LYS A 227 1.35 -7.48 17.30
C LYS A 227 1.04 -6.29 16.39
N TRP A 228 0.84 -6.57 15.11
CA TRP A 228 0.38 -5.60 14.13
C TRP A 228 -1.00 -6.02 13.69
N HIS A 229 -1.91 -5.06 13.56
CA HIS A 229 -3.14 -5.25 12.81
C HIS A 229 -2.96 -4.63 11.43
N CYS A 230 -3.34 -5.35 10.38
CA CYS A 230 -3.25 -4.87 9.01
C CYS A 230 -4.64 -4.55 8.49
N ILE A 231 -4.79 -3.41 7.82
CA ILE A 231 -6.01 -3.02 7.14
C ILE A 231 -5.71 -2.68 5.70
N ILE A 232 -6.52 -3.20 4.78
CA ILE A 232 -6.47 -2.86 3.36
C ILE A 232 -7.70 -2.01 3.02
N LEU A 233 -7.47 -0.81 2.47
CA LEU A 233 -8.48 0.12 1.97
C LEU A 233 -8.52 0.10 0.44
#